data_AF-A0A933ZV07-F1
#
_entry.id   AF-A0A933ZV07-F1
#
_cell.length_a   1.000
_cell.length_b   1.000
_cell.length_c   1.000
_cell.angle_alpha   90.00
_cell.angle_beta   90.00
_cell.angle_gamma   90.00
#
_symmetry.space_group_name_H-M   'P 1'
#
loop_
_entity.id
_entity.type
_entity.pdbx_description
1 polymer ?
#
loop_
_entity_poly.entity_id
_entity_poly.type
_entity_poly.pdbx_seq_one_letter_code
_entity_poly.pdbx_strand_id
1 'polypeptide(L)'
;MEQAPSIGSKMEPKRMVGIALFALAIAGGMFIDRVAKALFAALKWNDPALFGIDDLTLTGVIGFAIAVGVAIYLYMNARTREGGLEIAAELKRVTWPSLAETRVSTIAVIIASLVSSLILAFFDIVASKVMTTWVPAALRWATGA
;
A
#
# COMPACT_ATOMS: atom_id res chain seq x y z
N MET A 1 28.17 0.89 -15.76
CA MET A 1 26.75 0.72 -15.37
C MET A 1 26.24 2.09 -14.99
N GLU A 2 25.73 2.84 -15.97
CA GLU A 2 25.37 4.24 -15.80
C GLU A 2 23.96 4.33 -15.19
N GLN A 3 23.88 4.67 -13.92
CA GLN A 3 22.60 4.97 -13.27
C GLN A 3 22.08 6.29 -13.83
N ALA A 4 20.86 6.28 -14.37
CA ALA A 4 20.18 7.53 -14.72
C ALA A 4 20.08 8.40 -13.45
N PRO A 5 20.43 9.69 -13.52
CA PRO A 5 20.42 10.56 -12.35
C PRO A 5 18.99 10.62 -11.79
N SER A 6 18.77 10.01 -10.63
CA SER A 6 17.47 10.08 -9.96
C SER A 6 17.19 11.55 -9.61
N ILE A 7 15.99 12.03 -9.90
CA ILE A 7 15.61 13.43 -9.64
C ILE A 7 15.85 13.80 -8.15
N GLY A 8 15.76 12.81 -7.26
CA GLY A 8 16.09 12.93 -5.83
C GLY A 8 17.57 13.07 -5.48
N SER A 9 18.52 12.63 -6.33
CA SER A 9 19.95 12.71 -5.99
C SER A 9 20.44 14.16 -5.89
N LYS A 10 19.89 15.04 -6.73
CA LYS A 10 20.22 16.48 -6.79
C LYS A 10 19.45 17.33 -5.77
N MET A 11 18.41 16.79 -5.14
CA MET A 11 17.61 17.54 -4.16
C MET A 11 18.26 17.52 -2.77
N GLU A 12 18.17 18.65 -2.06
CA GLU A 12 18.57 18.74 -0.66
C GLU A 12 17.60 17.90 0.21
N PRO A 13 18.10 17.13 1.21
CA PRO A 13 17.25 16.30 2.08
C PRO A 13 16.10 17.08 2.73
N LYS A 14 16.35 18.34 3.11
CA LYS A 14 15.32 19.23 3.66
C LYS A 14 14.15 19.45 2.70
N ARG A 15 14.42 19.62 1.40
CA ARG A 15 13.37 19.81 0.38
C ARG A 15 12.60 18.51 0.16
N MET A 16 13.28 17.36 0.18
CA MET A 16 12.64 16.04 0.07
C MET A 16 11.65 15.80 1.22
N VAL A 17 12.05 16.09 2.46
CA VAL A 17 11.17 15.96 3.65
C VAL A 17 9.98 16.89 3.56
N GLY A 18 10.19 18.15 3.14
CA GLY A 18 9.09 19.11 2.95
C GLY A 18 8.07 18.67 1.90
N ILE A 19 8.55 18.19 0.73
CA ILE A 19 7.68 17.67 -0.33
C ILE A 19 6.95 16.40 0.14
N ALA A 20 7.62 15.51 0.86
CA ALA A 20 7.01 14.29 1.41
C ALA A 20 5.90 14.60 2.42
N LEU A 21 6.13 15.54 3.33
CA LEU A 21 5.10 15.99 4.29
C LEU A 21 3.92 16.67 3.58
N PHE A 22 4.18 17.47 2.54
CA PHE A 22 3.12 18.07 1.74
C PHE A 22 2.29 17.02 0.99
N ALA A 23 2.94 16.04 0.35
CA ALA A 23 2.25 14.94 -0.31
C ALA A 23 1.43 14.10 0.68
N LEU A 24 1.98 13.84 1.88
CA LEU A 24 1.25 13.17 2.97
C LEU A 24 0.06 14.00 3.47
N ALA A 25 0.18 15.32 3.53
CA ALA A 25 -0.93 16.19 3.91
C ALA A 25 -2.08 16.11 2.89
N ILE A 26 -1.77 16.06 1.59
CA ILE A 26 -2.78 15.89 0.53
C ILE A 26 -3.44 14.52 0.64
N ALA A 27 -2.64 13.45 0.63
CA ALA A 27 -3.17 12.08 0.71
C ALA A 27 -3.95 11.84 2.01
N GLY A 28 -3.43 12.33 3.13
CA GLY A 28 -4.09 12.30 4.43
C GLY A 28 -5.38 13.12 4.44
N GLY A 29 -5.39 14.31 3.84
CA GLY A 29 -6.59 15.14 3.68
C GLY A 29 -7.68 14.44 2.89
N MET A 30 -7.32 13.80 1.76
CA MET A 30 -8.26 12.98 0.97
C MET A 30 -8.82 11.80 1.77
N PHE A 31 -7.99 11.14 2.58
CA PHE A 31 -8.45 10.05 3.43
C PHE A 31 -9.38 10.54 4.55
N ILE A 32 -9.00 11.62 5.25
CA ILE A 32 -9.78 12.20 6.35
C ILE A 32 -11.13 12.73 5.83
N ASP A 33 -11.18 13.36 4.65
CA ASP A 33 -12.44 13.75 3.98
C ASP A 33 -13.38 12.54 3.83
N ARG A 34 -12.87 11.42 3.31
CA ARG A 34 -13.68 10.20 3.12
C ARG A 34 -14.19 9.63 4.44
N VAL A 35 -13.34 9.62 5.47
CA VAL A 35 -13.73 9.17 6.81
C VAL A 35 -14.76 10.11 7.43
N ALA A 36 -14.57 11.43 7.33
CA ALA A 36 -15.47 12.43 7.87
C ALA A 36 -16.86 12.38 7.22
N LYS A 37 -16.92 12.26 5.89
CA LYS A 37 -18.18 12.06 5.14
C LYS A 37 -18.89 10.77 5.58
N ALA A 38 -18.14 9.67 5.73
CA ALA A 38 -18.72 8.41 6.19
C ALA A 38 -19.29 8.53 7.61
N LEU A 39 -18.60 9.25 8.51
CA LEU A 39 -19.08 9.49 9.88
C LEU A 39 -20.32 10.39 9.90
N PHE A 40 -20.35 11.48 9.14
CA PHE A 40 -21.51 12.36 9.04
C PHE A 40 -22.73 11.64 8.46
N ALA A 41 -22.52 10.82 7.42
CA ALA A 41 -23.56 9.98 6.86
C ALA A 41 -24.11 8.96 7.88
N ALA A 42 -23.23 8.30 8.64
CA ALA A 42 -23.63 7.35 9.68
C ALA A 42 -24.44 8.02 10.81
N LEU A 43 -24.07 9.25 11.18
CA LEU A 43 -24.73 10.04 12.22
C LEU A 43 -25.97 10.81 11.70
N LYS A 44 -26.30 10.69 10.41
CA LYS A 44 -27.36 11.47 9.73
C LYS A 44 -27.22 12.99 9.92
N TRP A 45 -25.98 13.47 10.05
CA TRP A 45 -25.70 14.89 10.16
C TRP A 45 -25.68 15.52 8.77
N ASN A 46 -26.36 16.65 8.58
CA ASN A 46 -26.30 17.40 7.34
C ASN A 46 -24.87 17.91 7.08
N ASP A 47 -24.32 17.58 5.92
CA ASP A 47 -23.03 18.08 5.44
C ASP A 47 -23.27 19.11 4.34
N PRO A 48 -23.25 20.42 4.67
CA PRO A 48 -23.57 21.45 3.70
C PRO A 48 -22.45 21.59 2.66
N ALA A 49 -22.83 21.66 1.39
CA ALA A 49 -21.95 22.11 0.33
C ALA A 49 -21.59 23.58 0.55
N LEU A 50 -20.30 23.89 0.51
CA LEU A 50 -19.78 25.24 0.64
C LEU A 50 -19.65 25.89 -0.73
N PHE A 51 -19.92 27.19 -0.79
CA PHE A 51 -19.79 28.02 -2.00
C PHE A 51 -20.61 27.56 -3.22
N GLY A 52 -21.63 26.73 -3.02
CA GLY A 52 -22.46 26.19 -4.11
C GLY A 52 -21.73 25.18 -5.01
N ILE A 53 -20.60 24.63 -4.53
CA ILE A 53 -19.86 23.56 -5.20
C ILE A 53 -20.18 22.25 -4.47
N ASP A 54 -20.92 21.34 -5.10
CA ASP A 54 -21.42 20.11 -4.47
C ASP A 54 -20.30 19.21 -3.92
N ASP A 55 -19.12 19.23 -4.54
CA ASP A 55 -17.97 18.44 -4.10
C ASP A 55 -17.22 19.06 -2.90
N LEU A 56 -17.41 20.35 -2.64
CA LEU A 56 -16.69 21.11 -1.62
C LEU A 56 -17.52 21.19 -0.34
N THR A 57 -17.59 20.07 0.37
CA THR A 57 -18.32 19.92 1.63
C THR A 57 -17.60 20.52 2.84
N LEU A 58 -18.35 20.86 3.89
CA LEU A 58 -17.79 21.34 5.17
C LEU A 58 -16.83 20.32 5.79
N THR A 59 -17.19 19.04 5.75
CA THR A 59 -16.33 17.94 6.22
C THR A 59 -15.00 17.88 5.46
N GLY A 60 -15.02 18.14 4.15
CA GLY A 60 -13.81 18.18 3.33
C GLY A 60 -12.87 19.33 3.69
N VAL A 61 -13.39 20.53 3.91
CA VAL A 61 -12.58 21.67 4.35
C VAL A 61 -11.95 21.41 5.72
N ILE A 62 -12.74 20.91 6.66
CA ILE A 62 -12.25 20.57 8.00
C ILE A 62 -11.21 19.44 7.92
N GLY A 63 -11.46 18.40 7.12
CA GLY A 63 -10.55 17.28 6.93
C GLY A 63 -9.19 17.70 6.37
N PHE A 64 -9.20 18.55 5.34
CA PHE A 64 -7.97 19.12 4.79
C PHE A 64 -7.28 20.09 5.77
N ALA A 65 -8.03 20.92 6.50
CA ALA A 65 -7.46 21.82 7.50
C ALA A 65 -6.75 21.04 8.62
N ILE A 66 -7.36 19.95 9.10
CA ILE A 66 -6.74 19.05 10.08
C ILE A 66 -5.46 18.43 9.50
N ALA A 67 -5.51 17.91 8.27
CA ALA A 67 -4.34 17.30 7.63
C ALA A 67 -3.16 18.27 7.49
N VAL A 68 -3.43 19.51 7.06
CA VAL A 68 -2.42 20.57 6.97
C VAL A 68 -1.89 20.95 8.35
N GLY A 69 -2.78 21.12 9.34
CA GLY A 69 -2.39 21.42 10.72
C GLY A 69 -1.45 20.36 11.31
N VAL A 70 -1.77 19.08 11.09
CA VAL A 70 -0.92 17.96 11.50
C VAL A 70 0.42 18.00 10.77
N ALA A 71 0.45 18.26 9.47
CA ALA A 71 1.70 18.36 8.71
C ALA A 71 2.60 19.49 9.21
N ILE A 72 2.03 20.65 9.53
CA ILE A 72 2.77 21.79 10.13
C ILE A 72 3.32 21.39 11.50
N TYR A 73 2.48 20.79 12.35
CA TYR A 73 2.90 20.33 13.67
C TYR A 73 4.07 19.32 13.59
N LEU A 74 3.98 18.35 12.68
CA LEU A 74 5.05 17.38 12.44
C LEU A 74 6.32 18.04 11.91
N TYR A 75 6.22 19.07 11.08
CA TYR A 75 7.39 19.81 10.57
C TYR A 75 8.07 20.66 11.65
N MET A 76 7.29 21.22 12.59
CA MET A 76 7.82 22.00 13.71
C MET A 76 8.48 21.13 14.78
N ASN A 77 8.05 19.87 14.93
CA ASN A 77 8.63 18.95 15.90
C ASN A 77 10.05 18.51 15.47
N ALA A 78 11.05 18.90 16.26
CA ALA A 78 12.47 18.63 15.96
C ALA A 78 12.76 17.14 15.75
N ARG A 79 12.20 16.27 16.61
CA ARG A 79 12.38 14.82 16.52
C ARG A 79 11.90 14.24 15.19
N THR A 80 10.73 14.67 14.71
CA THR A 80 10.16 14.19 13.44
C THR A 80 10.97 14.72 12.26
N ARG A 81 11.39 15.99 12.32
CA ARG A 81 12.19 16.62 11.28
C ARG A 81 13.58 15.97 11.15
N GLU A 82 14.26 15.72 12.27
CA GLU A 82 15.57 15.05 12.28
C GLU A 82 15.49 13.63 11.71
N GLY A 83 14.51 12.84 12.17
CA GLY A 83 14.30 11.49 11.63
C GLY A 83 13.99 11.50 10.12
N GLY A 84 13.18 12.45 9.66
CA GLY A 84 12.91 12.61 8.23
C GLY A 84 14.16 12.95 7.42
N LEU A 85 15.04 13.80 7.96
CA LEU A 85 16.31 14.16 7.32
C LEU A 85 17.29 12.98 7.25
N GLU A 86 17.35 12.16 8.30
CA GLU A 86 18.16 10.94 8.33
C GLU A 86 17.67 9.92 7.29
N ILE A 87 16.36 9.67 7.25
CA ILE A 87 15.75 8.80 6.23
C ILE A 87 16.05 9.33 4.82
N ALA A 88 15.89 10.63 4.60
CA ALA A 88 16.19 11.23 3.30
C ALA A 88 17.69 11.12 2.94
N ALA A 89 18.60 11.22 3.91
CA ALA A 89 20.02 11.00 3.69
C ALA A 89 20.32 9.54 3.32
N GLU A 90 19.65 8.59 3.98
CA GLU A 90 19.84 7.16 3.72
C GLU A 90 19.22 6.72 2.38
N LEU A 91 18.04 7.25 2.03
CA LEU A 91 17.40 7.00 0.74
C LEU A 91 18.26 7.46 -0.46
N LYS A 92 19.16 8.42 -0.26
CA LYS A 92 20.12 8.84 -1.30
C LYS A 92 21.28 7.86 -1.49
N ARG A 93 21.53 6.98 -0.52
CA ARG A 93 22.52 5.90 -0.61
C ARG A 93 21.94 4.63 -1.23
N VAL A 94 20.62 4.47 -1.19
CA VAL A 94 19.93 3.33 -1.80
C VAL A 94 20.10 3.36 -3.32
N THR A 95 20.69 2.30 -3.85
CA THR A 95 20.76 2.06 -5.28
C THR A 95 19.42 1.50 -5.77
N TRP A 96 18.66 2.30 -6.51
CA TRP A 96 17.40 1.84 -7.10
C TRP A 96 17.67 0.92 -8.30
N PRO A 97 16.97 -0.24 -8.39
CA PRO A 97 17.19 -1.20 -9.46
C PRO A 97 16.77 -0.61 -10.81
N SER A 98 17.47 -1.03 -11.86
CA SER A 98 17.06 -0.68 -13.23
C SER A 98 15.79 -1.44 -13.64
N LEU A 99 15.02 -0.90 -14.60
CA LEU A 99 13.83 -1.61 -15.12
C LEU A 99 14.17 -3.00 -15.68
N ALA A 100 15.40 -3.18 -16.19
CA ALA A 100 15.88 -4.48 -16.65
C ALA A 100 16.06 -5.45 -15.49
N GLU A 101 16.72 -5.03 -14.40
CA GLU A 101 16.87 -5.84 -13.18
C GLU A 101 15.52 -6.17 -12.53
N THR A 102 14.61 -5.20 -12.48
CA THR A 102 13.24 -5.41 -11.97
C THR A 102 12.51 -6.45 -12.82
N ARG A 103 12.63 -6.40 -14.15
CA ARG A 103 12.00 -7.38 -15.05
C ARG A 103 12.53 -8.79 -14.82
N VAL A 104 13.84 -8.94 -14.68
CA VAL A 104 14.47 -10.25 -14.41
C VAL A 104 13.95 -10.81 -13.09
N SER A 105 13.89 -9.98 -12.05
CA SER A 105 13.38 -10.36 -10.73
C SER A 105 11.90 -10.77 -10.79
N THR A 106 11.06 -10.02 -11.50
CA THR A 106 9.64 -10.35 -11.69
C THR A 106 9.47 -11.67 -12.45
N ILE A 107 10.24 -11.91 -13.51
CA ILE A 107 10.18 -13.17 -14.27
C ILE A 107 10.56 -14.35 -13.37
N ALA A 108 11.59 -14.20 -12.53
CA ALA A 108 11.98 -15.25 -11.59
C ALA A 108 10.83 -15.60 -10.63
N VAL A 109 10.14 -14.61 -10.07
CA VAL A 109 8.98 -14.82 -9.18
C VAL A 109 7.81 -15.49 -9.92
N ILE A 110 7.54 -15.09 -11.16
CA ILE A 110 6.50 -15.73 -12.01
C ILE A 110 6.82 -17.21 -12.19
N ILE A 111 8.05 -17.56 -12.55
CA ILE A 111 8.47 -18.95 -12.77
C ILE A 111 8.36 -19.75 -11.46
N ALA A 112 8.86 -19.20 -10.35
CA ALA A 112 8.77 -19.85 -9.04
C ALA A 112 7.31 -20.11 -8.63
N SER A 113 6.41 -19.15 -8.90
CA SER A 113 4.99 -19.27 -8.60
C SER A 113 4.31 -20.32 -9.50
N LEU A 114 4.65 -20.37 -10.78
CA LEU A 114 4.16 -21.38 -11.72
C LEU A 114 4.56 -22.80 -11.27
N VAL A 115 5.84 -23.01 -10.96
CA VAL A 115 6.33 -24.30 -10.47
C VAL A 115 5.60 -24.70 -9.18
N SER A 116 5.47 -23.77 -8.23
CA SER A 116 4.75 -24.02 -6.97
C SER A 116 3.29 -24.40 -7.22
N SER A 117 2.61 -23.71 -8.14
CA SER A 117 1.21 -24.00 -8.49
C SER A 117 1.02 -25.35 -9.16
N LEU A 118 1.96 -25.79 -10.00
CA LEU A 118 1.91 -27.09 -10.66
C LEU A 118 2.09 -28.23 -9.64
N ILE A 119 3.04 -28.07 -8.72
CA ILE A 119 3.26 -29.02 -7.63
C ILE A 119 2.00 -29.12 -6.75
N LEU A 120 1.43 -27.97 -6.38
CA LEU A 120 0.21 -27.93 -5.57
C LEU A 120 -0.97 -28.60 -6.29
N ALA A 121 -1.18 -28.29 -7.57
CA ALA A 121 -2.22 -28.91 -8.38
C ALA A 121 -2.07 -30.43 -8.47
N PHE A 122 -0.84 -30.93 -8.55
CA PHE A 122 -0.59 -32.37 -8.50
C PHE A 122 -1.03 -32.99 -7.17
N PHE A 123 -0.65 -32.38 -6.04
CA PHE A 123 -1.09 -32.85 -4.73
C PHE A 123 -2.61 -32.81 -4.57
N ASP A 124 -3.27 -31.77 -5.05
CA ASP A 124 -4.73 -31.64 -5.01
C ASP A 124 -5.44 -32.77 -5.78
N ILE A 125 -4.94 -33.13 -6.96
CA ILE A 125 -5.49 -34.23 -7.76
C ILE A 125 -5.31 -35.57 -7.05
N VAL A 126 -4.12 -35.82 -6.50
CA VAL A 126 -3.83 -37.06 -5.78
C VAL A 126 -4.70 -37.15 -4.52
N ALA A 127 -4.75 -36.10 -3.71
CA ALA A 127 -5.57 -36.04 -2.51
C ALA A 127 -7.06 -36.26 -2.83
N SER A 128 -7.56 -35.67 -3.90
CA SER A 128 -8.94 -35.89 -4.37
C SER A 128 -9.20 -37.36 -4.69
N LYS A 129 -8.30 -38.03 -5.43
CA LYS A 129 -8.43 -39.47 -5.71
C LYS A 129 -8.35 -40.33 -4.45
N VAL A 130 -7.43 -40.03 -3.55
CA VAL A 130 -7.29 -40.73 -2.27
C VAL A 130 -8.61 -40.67 -1.50
N MET A 131 -9.16 -39.47 -1.33
CA MET A 131 -10.34 -39.25 -0.49
C MET A 131 -11.65 -39.75 -1.12
N THR A 132 -11.80 -39.59 -2.44
CA THR A 132 -13.09 -39.90 -3.11
C THR A 132 -13.16 -41.32 -3.63
N THR A 133 -12.03 -41.92 -4.00
CA THR A 133 -12.02 -43.25 -4.65
C THR A 133 -11.32 -44.31 -3.82
N TRP A 134 -10.09 -44.07 -3.36
CA TRP A 134 -9.30 -45.12 -2.74
C TRP A 134 -9.74 -45.43 -1.31
N VAL A 135 -9.93 -44.40 -0.48
CA VAL A 135 -10.39 -44.58 0.91
C VAL A 135 -11.79 -45.22 0.96
N PRO A 136 -12.80 -44.74 0.19
CA PRO A 136 -14.11 -45.37 0.19
C PRO A 136 -14.12 -46.78 -0.41
N ALA A 137 -13.24 -47.09 -1.38
CA ALA A 137 -13.12 -48.44 -1.93
C ALA A 137 -12.48 -49.40 -0.91
N ALA A 138 -11.42 -48.96 -0.23
CA ALA A 138 -10.78 -49.75 0.83
C ALA A 138 -11.73 -49.99 2.01
N LEU A 139 -12.52 -48.99 2.40
CA LEU A 139 -13.51 -49.13 3.44
C LEU A 139 -14.61 -50.13 3.07
N ARG A 140 -15.15 -50.05 1.83
CA ARG A 140 -16.14 -51.02 1.32
C ARG A 140 -15.63 -52.46 1.35
N TRP A 141 -14.39 -52.68 0.90
CA TRP A 141 -13.74 -53.99 0.99
C TRP A 141 -13.64 -54.50 2.43
N ALA A 142 -13.29 -53.63 3.38
CA ALA A 142 -13.15 -53.99 4.79
C ALA A 142 -14.50 -54.24 5.49
N THR A 143 -15.56 -53.52 5.12
CA THR A 143 -16.89 -53.66 5.73
C THR A 143 -17.79 -54.69 5.05
N GLY A 144 -17.33 -55.30 3.94
CA GLY A 144 -18.09 -56.30 3.19
C GLY A 144 -19.39 -55.78 2.57
N ALA A 145 -19.47 -54.46 2.33
CA ALA A 145 -20.63 -53.77 1.77
C ALA A 145 -20.42 -53.41 0.30
#